data_AF-W9XXF9-F1
#
_entry.id   AF-W9XXF9-F1
#
_cell.length_a   1.000
_cell.length_b   1.000
_cell.length_c   1.000
_cell.angle_alpha   90.00
_cell.angle_beta   90.00
_cell.angle_gamma   90.00
#
_symmetry.space_group_name_H-M   'P 1'
#
loop_
_entity.id
_entity.type
_entity.pdbx_description
1 polymer ?
#
loop_
_entity_poly.entity_id
_entity_poly.type
_entity_poly.pdbx_seq_one_letter_code
_entity_poly.pdbx_strand_id
1 'polypeptide(L)'
;MQKVLRINLLARNQALKSARRKNLKEVKQEWRSHDQRRVAVDRTERGMIKDERRQRREDWLAGPLAPKRDVGKQQELFGTVSGLLAQGATYPERARRGPKGNGWDPVGSEGLEGENKEWEGVGNEGNIVEGDRVCVVYGKQELLGKIGRVKSINADQRVLTVEGLNMADIEIPEGTPQRERRPFTSSELPIPIDSVRLVYRLKDEETGRDRDVIVKLIRGGAPYLQREPYSPLPRHTRYIAGEDIEIPWPEVDAPTYQAFESDTHRFDVEFQSFMPSLYDPPLPRSEILDELRDDKYARDREWHDDEYVRMKVLEDARAAWYQQRKLQSPLEQLAEHKLKLAEKRAEEIKKRGLDEETLRIIMETAQSKAPRRQKPLAA
;
A
#
# COMPACT_ATOMS: atom_id res chain seq x y z
N MET A 1 -7.83 36.63 -8.85
CA MET A 1 -7.34 35.57 -7.93
C MET A 1 -8.04 34.22 -8.07
N GLN A 2 -9.37 34.13 -8.10
CA GLN A 2 -10.08 32.84 -8.30
C GLN A 2 -9.60 32.10 -9.56
N LYS A 3 -9.22 32.84 -10.61
CA LYS A 3 -8.65 32.30 -11.84
C LYS A 3 -7.29 31.63 -11.63
N VAL A 4 -6.42 32.18 -10.78
CA VAL A 4 -5.10 31.62 -10.45
C VAL A 4 -5.28 30.30 -9.69
N LEU A 5 -6.13 30.28 -8.66
CA LEU A 5 -6.47 29.05 -7.93
C LEU A 5 -7.03 27.97 -8.86
N ARG A 6 -7.86 28.34 -9.84
CA ARG A 6 -8.36 27.39 -10.84
C ARG A 6 -7.25 26.81 -11.72
N ILE A 7 -6.26 27.61 -12.10
CA ILE A 7 -5.09 27.15 -12.87
C ILE A 7 -4.28 26.16 -12.03
N ASN A 8 -4.01 26.48 -10.77
CA ASN A 8 -3.29 25.59 -9.85
C ASN A 8 -4.02 24.25 -9.69
N LEU A 9 -5.33 24.30 -9.45
CA LEU A 9 -6.17 23.10 -9.33
C LEU A 9 -6.15 22.24 -10.61
N LEU A 10 -6.19 22.87 -11.79
CA LEU A 10 -6.10 22.15 -13.07
C LEU A 10 -4.73 21.50 -13.26
N ALA A 11 -3.64 22.21 -12.95
CA ALA A 11 -2.28 21.69 -13.03
C ALA A 11 -2.09 20.50 -12.07
N ARG A 12 -2.52 20.65 -10.81
CA ARG A 12 -2.50 19.57 -9.80
C ARG A 12 -3.31 18.37 -10.25
N ASN A 13 -4.52 18.57 -10.77
CA ASN A 13 -5.35 17.48 -11.29
C ASN A 13 -4.70 16.78 -12.50
N GLN A 14 -4.02 17.52 -13.38
CA GLN A 14 -3.28 16.94 -14.50
C GLN A 14 -2.08 16.12 -14.03
N ALA A 15 -1.33 16.61 -13.04
CA ALA A 15 -0.23 15.89 -12.41
C ALA A 15 -0.72 14.62 -11.67
N LEU A 16 -1.80 14.72 -10.90
CA LEU A 16 -2.43 13.56 -10.25
C LEU A 16 -2.91 12.53 -11.27
N LYS A 17 -3.47 12.97 -12.40
CA LYS A 17 -3.89 12.06 -13.48
C LYS A 17 -2.69 11.36 -14.13
N SER A 18 -1.57 12.05 -14.31
CA SER A 18 -0.35 11.46 -14.87
C SER A 18 0.29 10.48 -13.88
N ALA A 19 0.37 10.83 -12.59
CA ALA A 19 0.84 9.96 -11.51
C ALA A 19 -0.02 8.70 -11.41
N ARG A 20 -1.36 8.82 -11.39
CA ARG A 20 -2.27 7.65 -11.39
C ARG A 20 -2.02 6.71 -12.56
N ARG A 21 -1.71 7.24 -13.75
CA ARG A 21 -1.37 6.42 -14.93
C ARG A 21 -0.02 5.72 -14.78
N LYS A 22 0.99 6.41 -14.22
CA LYS A 22 2.30 5.82 -13.91
C LYS A 22 2.18 4.71 -12.88
N ASN A 23 1.53 4.97 -11.74
CA ASN A 23 1.30 3.99 -10.68
C ASN A 23 0.52 2.77 -11.20
N LEU A 24 -0.49 2.97 -12.06
CA LEU A 24 -1.20 1.84 -12.68
C LEU A 24 -0.29 1.02 -13.60
N LYS A 25 0.65 1.66 -14.31
CA LYS A 25 1.61 0.99 -15.19
C LYS A 25 2.63 0.19 -14.38
N GLU A 26 3.14 0.75 -13.29
CA GLU A 26 4.03 0.09 -12.33
C GLU A 26 3.37 -1.14 -11.71
N VAL A 27 2.15 -1.01 -11.17
CA VAL A 27 1.38 -2.14 -10.63
C VAL A 27 1.19 -3.24 -11.69
N LYS A 28 0.87 -2.88 -12.93
CA LYS A 28 0.75 -3.87 -14.02
C LYS A 28 2.09 -4.52 -14.36
N GLN A 29 3.20 -3.80 -14.24
CA GLN A 29 4.54 -4.32 -14.48
C GLN A 29 4.96 -5.30 -13.38
N GLU A 30 4.68 -4.99 -12.12
CA GLU A 30 4.91 -5.89 -10.98
C GLU A 30 4.09 -7.19 -11.09
N TRP A 31 2.81 -7.10 -11.47
CA TRP A 31 2.01 -8.30 -11.71
C TRP A 31 2.57 -9.15 -12.84
N ARG A 32 3.04 -8.51 -13.92
CA ARG A 32 3.68 -9.21 -15.04
C ARG A 32 4.96 -9.91 -14.62
N SER A 33 5.82 -9.28 -13.82
CA SER A 33 7.07 -9.90 -13.35
C SER A 33 6.79 -11.07 -12.40
N HIS A 34 5.82 -10.91 -11.48
CA HIS A 34 5.35 -11.99 -10.62
C HIS A 34 4.82 -13.18 -11.43
N ASP A 35 3.93 -12.94 -12.40
CA ASP A 35 3.34 -13.99 -13.23
C ASP A 35 4.39 -14.70 -14.09
N GLN A 36 5.32 -13.96 -14.70
CA GLN A 36 6.42 -14.54 -15.47
C GLN A 36 7.28 -15.47 -14.61
N ARG A 37 7.60 -15.04 -13.38
CA ARG A 37 8.41 -15.82 -12.45
C ARG A 37 7.66 -17.06 -11.95
N ARG A 38 6.38 -16.93 -11.60
CA ARG A 38 5.52 -18.06 -11.23
C ARG A 38 5.43 -19.08 -12.35
N VAL A 39 5.22 -18.66 -13.61
CA VAL A 39 5.16 -19.57 -14.75
C VAL A 39 6.48 -20.30 -14.97
N ALA A 40 7.63 -19.66 -14.72
CA ALA A 40 8.94 -20.31 -14.79
C ALA A 40 9.10 -21.39 -13.70
N VAL A 41 8.73 -21.07 -12.46
CA VAL A 41 8.73 -22.01 -11.31
C VAL A 41 7.82 -23.20 -11.60
N ASP A 42 6.56 -22.96 -12.01
CA ASP A 42 5.59 -24.01 -12.36
C ASP A 42 6.10 -24.92 -13.48
N ARG A 43 6.80 -24.33 -14.47
CA ARG A 43 7.39 -25.10 -15.58
C ARG A 43 8.49 -26.02 -15.08
N THR A 44 9.38 -25.53 -14.20
CA THR A 44 10.44 -26.35 -13.61
C THR A 44 9.89 -27.46 -12.73
N GLU A 45 8.91 -27.19 -11.87
CA GLU A 45 8.23 -28.21 -11.04
C GLU A 45 7.56 -29.28 -11.88
N ARG A 46 6.77 -28.88 -12.90
CA ARG A 46 6.11 -29.83 -13.79
C ARG A 46 7.10 -30.65 -14.60
N GLY A 47 8.25 -30.08 -14.96
CA GLY A 47 9.36 -30.81 -15.58
C GLY A 47 9.84 -31.92 -14.67
N MET A 48 10.22 -31.58 -13.43
CA MET A 48 10.68 -32.54 -12.42
C MET A 48 9.67 -33.65 -12.15
N ILE A 49 8.38 -33.32 -12.01
CA ILE A 49 7.32 -34.32 -11.79
C ILE A 49 7.17 -35.28 -13.00
N LYS A 50 7.29 -34.76 -14.23
CA LYS A 50 7.21 -35.59 -15.43
C LYS A 50 8.41 -36.52 -15.55
N ASP A 51 9.60 -35.99 -15.27
CA ASP A 51 10.84 -36.76 -15.30
C ASP A 51 10.79 -37.85 -14.23
N GLU A 52 10.38 -37.54 -13.01
CA GLU A 52 10.19 -38.51 -11.92
C GLU A 52 9.22 -39.64 -12.30
N ARG A 53 8.08 -39.32 -12.93
CA ARG A 53 7.12 -40.33 -13.38
C ARG A 53 7.69 -41.23 -14.47
N ARG A 54 8.45 -40.65 -15.40
CA ARG A 54 9.14 -41.39 -16.45
C ARG A 54 10.19 -42.32 -15.86
N GLN A 55 11.00 -41.81 -14.94
CA GLN A 55 12.06 -42.56 -14.26
C GLN A 55 11.50 -43.73 -13.47
N ARG A 56 10.44 -43.52 -12.68
CA ARG A 56 9.76 -44.61 -11.95
C ARG A 56 9.30 -45.73 -12.88
N ARG A 57 8.79 -45.39 -14.06
CA ARG A 57 8.36 -46.38 -15.07
C ARG A 57 9.54 -47.12 -15.69
N GLU A 58 10.61 -46.40 -16.01
CA GLU A 58 11.85 -47.00 -16.54
C GLU A 58 12.46 -47.97 -15.52
N ASP A 59 12.51 -47.59 -14.24
CA ASP A 59 13.06 -48.43 -13.17
C ASP A 59 12.23 -49.70 -12.98
N TRP A 60 10.90 -49.58 -13.05
CA TRP A 60 10.00 -50.73 -13.00
C TRP A 60 10.21 -51.69 -14.17
N LEU A 61 10.41 -51.17 -15.39
CA LEU A 61 10.58 -51.99 -16.60
C LEU A 61 11.98 -52.62 -16.69
N ALA A 62 13.01 -51.88 -16.30
CA ALA A 62 14.40 -52.31 -16.40
C ALA A 62 14.80 -53.24 -15.25
N GLY A 63 14.12 -53.16 -14.10
CA GLY A 63 14.39 -53.99 -12.92
C GLY A 63 15.86 -53.93 -12.50
N PRO A 64 16.63 -55.03 -12.60
CA PRO A 64 18.06 -55.03 -12.25
C PRO A 64 18.95 -54.20 -13.20
N LEU A 65 18.45 -53.83 -14.38
CA LEU A 65 19.16 -53.02 -15.36
C LEU A 65 18.80 -51.53 -15.28
N ALA A 66 18.17 -51.08 -14.18
CA ALA A 66 17.81 -49.69 -13.99
C ALA A 66 19.05 -48.77 -14.11
N PRO A 67 18.97 -47.67 -14.89
CA PRO A 67 20.11 -46.80 -15.12
C PRO A 67 20.49 -46.07 -13.83
N LYS A 68 21.77 -46.06 -13.49
CA LYS A 68 22.30 -45.17 -12.44
C LYS A 68 22.24 -43.74 -12.97
N ARG A 69 21.44 -42.88 -12.34
CA ARG A 69 21.25 -41.49 -12.79
C ARG A 69 22.22 -40.51 -12.14
N ASP A 70 22.83 -40.91 -11.04
CA ASP A 70 23.88 -40.15 -10.33
C ASP A 70 25.28 -40.35 -10.95
N VAL A 71 25.38 -40.37 -12.28
CA VAL A 71 26.66 -40.54 -12.99
C VAL A 71 26.76 -39.59 -14.18
N GLY A 72 27.98 -39.31 -14.63
CA GLY A 72 28.24 -38.46 -15.79
C GLY A 72 27.89 -36.99 -15.51
N LYS A 73 27.05 -36.39 -16.35
CA LYS A 73 26.70 -34.96 -16.23
C LYS A 73 25.84 -34.63 -15.01
N GLN A 74 25.15 -35.63 -14.45
CA GLN A 74 24.28 -35.47 -13.28
C GLN A 74 24.91 -36.02 -12.00
N GLN A 75 26.19 -36.39 -12.05
CA GLN A 75 26.93 -36.81 -10.87
C GLN A 75 26.87 -35.71 -9.81
N GLU A 76 26.47 -36.06 -8.59
CA GLU A 76 26.25 -35.15 -7.44
C GLU A 76 25.10 -34.15 -7.61
N LEU A 77 24.46 -34.08 -8.77
CA LEU A 77 23.34 -33.16 -9.06
C LEU A 77 21.99 -33.88 -9.09
N PHE A 78 21.99 -35.20 -9.20
CA PHE A 78 20.76 -35.97 -9.26
C PHE A 78 19.97 -35.82 -7.95
N GLY A 79 18.71 -35.40 -8.06
CA GLY A 79 17.85 -35.15 -6.90
C GLY A 79 17.97 -33.74 -6.30
N THR A 80 18.84 -32.89 -6.83
CA THR A 80 18.94 -31.49 -6.40
C THR A 80 17.77 -30.64 -6.90
N VAL A 81 17.47 -29.57 -6.17
CA VAL A 81 16.43 -28.59 -6.46
C VAL A 81 17.07 -27.37 -7.10
N SER A 82 16.46 -26.85 -8.17
CA SER A 82 16.92 -25.62 -8.80
C SER A 82 16.80 -24.43 -7.85
N GLY A 83 17.80 -23.54 -7.82
CA GLY A 83 17.74 -22.29 -7.07
C GLY A 83 16.52 -21.42 -7.40
N LEU A 84 15.96 -21.54 -8.61
CA LEU A 84 14.72 -20.84 -8.98
C LEU A 84 13.52 -21.28 -8.12
N LEU A 85 13.40 -22.57 -7.83
CA LEU A 85 12.33 -23.12 -6.99
C LEU A 85 12.50 -22.69 -5.54
N ALA A 86 13.74 -22.69 -5.06
CA ALA A 86 14.05 -22.24 -3.70
C ALA A 86 13.74 -20.75 -3.50
N GLN A 87 13.89 -19.92 -4.53
CA GLN A 87 13.63 -18.48 -4.42
C GLN A 87 12.16 -18.10 -4.61
N GLY A 88 11.32 -18.89 -5.29
CA GLY A 88 9.91 -18.56 -5.53
C GLY A 88 9.67 -17.25 -6.29
N ALA A 89 8.41 -16.79 -6.29
CA ALA A 89 7.96 -15.54 -6.93
C ALA A 89 7.58 -14.48 -5.87
N THR A 90 7.93 -13.21 -6.11
CA THR A 90 7.64 -12.09 -5.20
C THR A 90 6.28 -11.49 -5.50
N TYR A 91 5.42 -11.38 -4.49
CA TYR A 91 4.11 -10.75 -4.63
C TYR A 91 4.25 -9.23 -4.78
N PRO A 92 3.39 -8.60 -5.59
CA PRO A 92 3.34 -7.14 -5.73
C PRO A 92 2.95 -6.50 -4.40
N GLU A 93 3.47 -5.31 -4.11
CA GLU A 93 3.40 -4.67 -2.79
C GLU A 93 1.96 -4.54 -2.28
N ARG A 94 1.04 -4.14 -3.16
CA ARG A 94 -0.40 -3.98 -2.83
C ARG A 94 -1.14 -5.27 -2.53
N ALA A 95 -0.60 -6.41 -2.99
CA ALA A 95 -1.21 -7.71 -2.71
C ALA A 95 -0.70 -8.31 -1.41
N ARG A 96 0.41 -7.83 -0.85
CA ARG A 96 0.96 -8.31 0.43
C ARG A 96 -0.02 -7.98 1.55
N ARG A 97 -0.27 -8.92 2.46
CA ARG A 97 -1.01 -8.66 3.70
C ARG A 97 -0.01 -8.62 4.85
N GLY A 98 -0.41 -8.01 5.95
CA GLY A 98 0.47 -7.70 7.06
C GLY A 98 0.77 -6.20 7.17
N PRO A 99 1.36 -5.78 8.29
CA PRO A 99 1.80 -4.40 8.46
C PRO A 99 2.88 -4.08 7.42
N LYS A 100 2.79 -2.91 6.79
CA LYS A 100 3.76 -2.45 5.78
C LYS A 100 5.05 -1.85 6.37
N GLY A 101 5.07 -1.62 7.67
CA GLY A 101 6.19 -1.01 8.38
C GLY A 101 6.73 -1.93 9.47
N ASN A 102 7.94 -1.65 9.90
CA ASN A 102 8.56 -2.33 11.04
C ASN A 102 8.05 -1.70 12.35
N GLY A 103 8.30 -2.37 13.47
CA GLY A 103 7.91 -1.96 14.82
C GLY A 103 8.19 -0.50 15.21
N TRP A 104 9.14 0.14 14.52
CA TRP A 104 9.63 1.48 14.81
C TRP A 104 9.01 2.58 13.94
N ASP A 105 8.30 2.24 12.86
CA ASP A 105 7.73 3.25 11.98
C ASP A 105 6.65 4.07 12.74
N PRO A 106 6.79 5.41 12.84
CA PRO A 106 5.86 6.24 13.60
C PRO A 106 4.50 6.38 12.90
N VAL A 107 4.46 6.18 11.58
CA VAL A 107 3.26 6.32 10.74
C VAL A 107 2.55 4.97 10.67
N GLY A 108 1.25 4.94 10.97
CA GLY A 108 0.43 3.73 10.96
C GLY A 108 0.64 2.91 9.68
N SER A 109 0.74 1.59 9.84
CA SER A 109 1.15 0.65 8.78
C SER A 109 0.10 0.46 7.66
N GLU A 110 -1.05 1.13 7.73
CA GLU A 110 -2.03 1.23 6.65
C GLU A 110 -2.59 2.66 6.58
N GLY A 111 -2.86 3.18 5.38
CA GLY A 111 -3.50 4.49 5.20
C GLY A 111 -2.85 5.38 4.15
N LEU A 112 -3.51 6.50 3.84
CA LEU A 112 -2.87 7.64 3.17
C LEU A 112 -1.92 8.32 4.17
N GLU A 113 -0.88 9.01 3.70
CA GLU A 113 -0.04 9.86 4.55
C GLU A 113 -0.94 10.82 5.38
N GLY A 114 -0.93 10.66 6.72
CA GLY A 114 -1.74 11.44 7.67
C GLY A 114 -2.95 10.71 8.25
N GLU A 115 -3.42 9.63 7.65
CA GLU A 115 -4.39 8.71 8.24
C GLU A 115 -3.61 7.62 8.97
N ASN A 116 -3.25 7.85 10.24
CA ASN A 116 -2.59 6.85 11.09
C ASN A 116 -3.55 5.68 11.39
N LYS A 117 -3.90 4.87 10.37
CA LYS A 117 -4.74 3.70 10.55
C LYS A 117 -3.85 2.56 11.01
N GLU A 118 -4.10 2.13 12.24
CA GLU A 118 -3.38 1.02 12.81
C GLU A 118 -3.81 -0.29 12.15
N TRP A 119 -2.88 -1.24 11.98
CA TRP A 119 -3.14 -2.48 11.25
C TRP A 119 -3.91 -3.47 12.13
N GLU A 120 -5.04 -3.94 11.63
CA GLU A 120 -5.75 -5.08 12.19
C GLU A 120 -5.82 -6.19 11.15
N GLY A 121 -5.36 -7.38 11.51
CA GLY A 121 -5.32 -8.49 10.57
C GLY A 121 -5.54 -9.84 11.22
N VAL A 122 -6.25 -10.70 10.49
CA VAL A 122 -6.47 -12.09 10.87
C VAL A 122 -5.63 -12.98 9.96
N GLY A 123 -4.97 -13.96 10.56
CA GLY A 123 -4.14 -14.94 9.87
C GLY A 123 -2.68 -14.89 10.31
N ASN A 124 -1.84 -15.55 9.54
CA ASN A 124 -0.43 -15.74 9.88
C ASN A 124 0.47 -14.61 9.34
N GLU A 125 0.10 -14.02 8.19
CA GLU A 125 0.85 -12.91 7.56
C GLU A 125 0.85 -11.70 8.51
N GLY A 126 2.04 -11.27 8.95
CA GLY A 126 2.23 -10.18 9.91
C GLY A 126 2.10 -10.56 11.39
N ASN A 127 1.64 -11.77 11.70
CA ASN A 127 1.45 -12.25 13.08
C ASN A 127 2.48 -13.31 13.52
N ILE A 128 3.29 -13.83 12.60
CA ILE A 128 4.39 -14.75 12.88
C ILE A 128 5.70 -14.02 12.60
N VAL A 129 6.68 -14.14 13.50
CA VAL A 129 8.01 -13.53 13.40
C VAL A 129 9.11 -14.58 13.59
N GLU A 130 10.33 -14.24 13.23
CA GLU A 130 11.53 -15.06 13.47
C GLU A 130 11.65 -15.41 14.96
N GLY A 131 12.05 -16.65 15.25
CA GLY A 131 12.11 -17.19 16.61
C GLY A 131 10.82 -17.87 17.11
N ASP A 132 9.67 -17.65 16.47
CA ASP A 132 8.43 -18.32 16.84
C ASP A 132 8.48 -19.83 16.66
N ARG A 133 7.79 -20.56 17.54
CA ARG A 133 7.58 -22.02 17.39
C ARG A 133 6.35 -22.26 16.53
N VAL A 134 6.52 -23.07 15.50
CA VAL A 134 5.46 -23.33 14.53
C VAL A 134 5.36 -24.80 14.16
N CYS A 135 4.16 -25.24 13.80
CA CYS A 135 3.84 -26.59 13.36
C CYS A 135 3.37 -26.55 11.90
N VAL A 136 3.88 -27.47 11.08
CA VAL A 136 3.43 -27.61 9.69
C VAL A 136 2.15 -28.43 9.64
N VAL A 137 1.06 -27.83 9.13
CA VAL A 137 -0.28 -28.44 9.08
C VAL A 137 -0.63 -28.92 7.68
N TYR A 138 -0.07 -28.30 6.64
CA TYR A 138 -0.28 -28.67 5.25
C TYR A 138 1.06 -28.85 4.52
N GLY A 139 1.12 -29.78 3.56
CA GLY A 139 2.31 -30.00 2.74
C GLY A 139 2.69 -31.47 2.60
N LYS A 140 3.98 -31.75 2.44
CA LYS A 140 4.53 -33.11 2.32
C LYS A 140 4.23 -33.91 3.59
N GLN A 141 3.87 -35.18 3.44
CA GLN A 141 3.51 -36.06 4.56
C GLN A 141 4.59 -36.13 5.65
N GLU A 142 5.86 -36.11 5.25
CA GLU A 142 6.99 -36.12 6.19
C GLU A 142 7.13 -34.84 7.02
N LEU A 143 6.52 -33.74 6.61
CA LEU A 143 6.56 -32.47 7.32
C LEU A 143 5.34 -32.27 8.22
N LEU A 144 4.22 -32.93 7.93
CA LEU A 144 2.97 -32.77 8.68
C LEU A 144 3.17 -33.10 10.17
N GLY A 145 2.75 -32.19 11.04
CA GLY A 145 2.84 -32.33 12.49
C GLY A 145 4.22 -32.07 13.07
N LYS A 146 5.25 -31.80 12.25
CA LYS A 146 6.58 -31.43 12.76
C LYS A 146 6.55 -29.99 13.28
N ILE A 147 7.11 -29.82 14.47
CA ILE A 147 7.28 -28.53 15.13
C ILE A 147 8.72 -28.07 14.97
N GLY A 148 8.92 -26.82 14.60
CA GLY A 148 10.24 -26.19 14.50
C GLY A 148 10.20 -24.71 14.85
N ARG A 149 11.37 -24.06 14.85
CA ARG A 149 11.51 -22.62 15.06
C ARG A 149 11.67 -21.90 13.73
N VAL A 150 10.98 -20.77 13.58
CA VAL A 150 11.09 -19.95 12.38
C VAL A 150 12.49 -19.31 12.34
N LYS A 151 13.23 -19.57 11.27
CA LYS A 151 14.59 -19.07 11.05
C LYS A 151 14.56 -17.71 10.35
N SER A 152 13.81 -17.61 9.26
CA SER A 152 13.60 -16.35 8.55
C SER A 152 12.22 -16.27 7.92
N ILE A 153 11.70 -15.06 7.77
CA ILE A 153 10.41 -14.80 7.12
C ILE A 153 10.60 -13.90 5.91
N ASN A 154 10.05 -14.31 4.78
CA ASN A 154 9.97 -13.49 3.59
C ASN A 154 8.52 -13.05 3.36
N ALA A 155 8.16 -11.88 3.89
CA ALA A 155 6.82 -11.29 3.74
C ALA A 155 6.45 -11.04 2.27
N ASP A 156 7.44 -10.71 1.44
CA ASP A 156 7.24 -10.42 0.01
C ASP A 156 6.80 -11.66 -0.78
N GLN A 157 7.26 -12.83 -0.37
CA GLN A 157 6.99 -14.10 -1.02
C GLN A 157 5.92 -14.94 -0.29
N ARG A 158 5.52 -14.51 0.91
CA ARG A 158 4.61 -15.23 1.81
C ARG A 158 5.11 -16.63 2.15
N VAL A 159 6.41 -16.74 2.35
CA VAL A 159 7.07 -17.97 2.76
C VAL A 159 7.90 -17.74 4.01
N LEU A 160 8.08 -18.80 4.78
CA LEU A 160 8.93 -18.83 5.96
C LEU A 160 9.88 -20.01 5.86
N THR A 161 11.07 -19.87 6.43
CA THR A 161 12.02 -20.99 6.58
C THR A 161 11.97 -21.45 8.03
N VAL A 162 11.88 -22.76 8.25
CA VAL A 162 11.86 -23.35 9.59
C VAL A 162 13.14 -24.14 9.77
N GLU A 163 13.85 -23.88 10.86
CA GLU A 163 15.14 -24.49 11.17
C GLU A 163 15.07 -26.03 11.10
N GLY A 164 15.95 -26.63 10.29
CA GLY A 164 16.06 -28.08 10.15
C GLY A 164 14.86 -28.80 9.52
N LEU A 165 13.83 -28.09 9.05
CA LEU A 165 12.69 -28.66 8.34
C LEU A 165 12.78 -28.39 6.84
N ASN A 166 12.19 -29.30 6.05
CA ASN A 166 12.15 -29.22 4.58
C ASN A 166 13.55 -29.02 3.95
N MET A 167 14.56 -29.68 4.51
CA MET A 167 15.92 -29.69 3.98
C MET A 167 15.92 -30.28 2.57
N ALA A 168 16.59 -29.61 1.64
CA ALA A 168 16.87 -30.14 0.31
C ALA A 168 18.22 -29.64 -0.19
N ASP A 169 18.80 -30.40 -1.11
CA ASP A 169 20.02 -30.02 -1.80
C ASP A 169 19.69 -29.06 -2.93
N ILE A 170 20.19 -27.83 -2.83
CA ILE A 170 19.97 -26.77 -3.83
C ILE A 170 21.16 -26.73 -4.77
N GLU A 171 20.88 -26.82 -6.06
CA GLU A 171 21.89 -26.68 -7.10
C GLU A 171 22.46 -25.26 -7.13
N ILE A 172 23.79 -25.15 -7.07
CA ILE A 172 24.49 -23.89 -7.24
C ILE A 172 24.65 -23.58 -8.74
N PRO A 173 24.24 -22.41 -9.23
CA PRO A 173 24.38 -22.06 -10.65
C PRO A 173 25.83 -22.10 -11.15
N GLU A 174 26.00 -22.53 -12.40
CA GLU A 174 27.28 -22.47 -13.12
C GLU A 174 27.80 -21.02 -13.21
N GLY A 175 29.11 -20.84 -13.02
CA GLY A 175 29.77 -19.53 -13.06
C GLY A 175 29.89 -18.81 -11.71
N THR A 176 29.36 -19.39 -10.62
CA THR A 176 29.63 -18.90 -9.26
C THR A 176 30.90 -19.57 -8.71
N PRO A 177 31.77 -18.85 -7.95
CA PRO A 177 33.01 -19.44 -7.42
C PRO A 177 32.75 -20.59 -6.43
N GLN A 178 31.57 -20.63 -5.82
CA GLN A 178 31.18 -21.69 -4.92
C GLN A 178 30.91 -23.02 -5.65
N ARG A 179 30.42 -22.95 -6.90
CA ARG A 179 30.13 -24.12 -7.76
C ARG A 179 31.38 -24.94 -8.05
N GLU A 180 32.54 -24.30 -8.19
CA GLU A 180 33.82 -24.99 -8.42
C GLU A 180 34.26 -25.84 -7.22
N ARG A 181 33.84 -25.45 -6.00
CA ARG A 181 34.18 -26.17 -4.77
C ARG A 181 33.15 -27.23 -4.41
N ARG A 182 31.86 -26.93 -4.62
CA ARG A 182 30.74 -27.82 -4.29
C ARG A 182 29.62 -27.62 -5.32
N PRO A 183 29.06 -28.70 -5.90
CA PRO A 183 27.97 -28.57 -6.85
C PRO A 183 26.66 -28.08 -6.23
N PHE A 184 26.35 -28.50 -5.00
CA PHE A 184 25.11 -28.16 -4.33
C PHE A 184 25.35 -27.70 -2.89
N THR A 185 24.31 -27.11 -2.29
CA THR A 185 24.27 -26.77 -0.86
C THR A 185 22.96 -27.26 -0.26
N SER A 186 23.03 -27.98 0.85
CA SER A 186 21.85 -28.40 1.60
C SER A 186 21.35 -27.23 2.45
N SER A 187 20.09 -26.84 2.28
CA SER A 187 19.46 -25.77 3.07
C SER A 187 17.96 -25.97 3.22
N GLU A 188 17.35 -25.26 4.17
CA GLU A 188 15.90 -25.34 4.41
C GLU A 188 15.15 -24.70 3.24
N LEU A 189 14.28 -25.46 2.55
CA LEU A 189 13.41 -24.90 1.53
C LEU A 189 12.26 -24.12 2.18
N PRO A 190 11.89 -22.95 1.62
CA PRO A 190 10.80 -22.15 2.14
C PRO A 190 9.47 -22.90 2.11
N ILE A 191 8.69 -22.71 3.18
CA ILE A 191 7.36 -23.26 3.38
C ILE A 191 6.35 -22.10 3.32
N PRO A 192 5.21 -22.23 2.62
CA PRO A 192 4.19 -21.18 2.59
C PRO A 192 3.68 -20.84 3.99
N ILE A 193 3.55 -19.56 4.31
CA ILE A 193 3.09 -19.07 5.63
C ILE A 193 1.72 -19.66 6.00
N ASP A 194 0.83 -19.84 5.01
CA ASP A 194 -0.51 -20.41 5.20
C ASP A 194 -0.52 -21.89 5.58
N SER A 195 0.57 -22.61 5.32
CA SER A 195 0.66 -24.06 5.61
C SER A 195 1.09 -24.37 7.05
N VAL A 196 1.41 -23.33 7.81
CA VAL A 196 2.04 -23.41 9.12
C VAL A 196 1.11 -22.80 10.18
N ARG A 197 1.17 -23.26 11.42
CA ARG A 197 0.41 -22.71 12.55
C ARG A 197 1.31 -22.48 13.74
N LEU A 198 1.05 -21.42 14.50
CA LEU A 198 1.83 -21.10 15.69
C LEU A 198 1.58 -22.15 16.78
N VAL A 199 2.64 -22.54 17.49
CA VAL A 199 2.57 -23.39 18.67
C VAL A 199 2.80 -22.51 19.89
N TYR A 200 1.81 -22.43 20.77
CA TYR A 200 1.87 -21.64 21.98
C TYR A 200 1.71 -22.51 23.21
N ARG A 201 2.45 -22.19 24.28
CA ARG A 201 2.33 -22.87 25.57
C ARG A 201 1.21 -22.22 26.36
N LEU A 202 0.11 -22.95 26.50
CA LEU A 202 -1.06 -22.49 27.24
C LEU A 202 -1.15 -23.21 28.58
N LYS A 203 -1.48 -22.46 29.63
CA LYS A 203 -1.87 -22.99 30.94
C LYS A 203 -3.33 -23.37 30.93
N ASP A 204 -3.62 -24.64 31.18
CA ASP A 204 -4.99 -25.12 31.29
C ASP A 204 -5.60 -24.67 32.63
N GLU A 205 -6.77 -24.01 32.60
CA GLU A 205 -7.36 -23.39 33.79
C GLU A 205 -7.78 -24.42 34.85
N GLU A 206 -8.30 -25.57 34.41
CA GLU A 206 -8.78 -26.63 35.32
C GLU A 206 -7.63 -27.42 35.96
N THR A 207 -6.59 -27.74 35.18
CA THR A 207 -5.51 -28.63 35.63
C THR A 207 -4.25 -27.90 36.08
N GLY A 208 -4.09 -26.62 35.73
CA GLY A 208 -2.92 -25.79 36.02
C GLY A 208 -1.63 -26.24 35.32
N ARG A 209 -1.71 -27.17 34.35
CA ARG A 209 -0.55 -27.69 33.62
C ARG A 209 -0.34 -26.95 32.32
N ASP A 210 0.93 -26.75 31.96
CA ASP A 210 1.32 -26.19 30.67
C ASP A 210 1.19 -27.26 29.58
N ARG A 211 0.50 -26.92 28.48
CA ARG A 211 0.42 -27.75 27.27
C ARG A 211 0.79 -26.94 26.03
N ASP A 212 1.51 -27.56 25.11
CA ASP A 212 1.73 -27.00 23.77
C ASP A 212 0.42 -27.13 22.97
N VAL A 213 -0.13 -26.01 22.53
CA VAL A 213 -1.37 -25.91 21.73
C VAL A 213 -1.03 -25.37 20.35
N ILE A 214 -1.64 -25.95 19.32
CA ILE A 214 -1.55 -25.44 17.95
C ILE A 214 -2.65 -24.39 17.76
N VAL A 215 -2.26 -23.14 17.54
CA VAL A 215 -3.17 -22.02 17.36
C VAL A 215 -3.73 -22.05 15.94
N LYS A 216 -5.05 -22.24 15.80
CA LYS A 216 -5.70 -22.37 14.49
C LYS A 216 -5.76 -21.06 13.72
N LEU A 217 -6.07 -19.97 14.42
CA LEU A 217 -6.24 -18.63 13.88
C LEU A 217 -5.66 -17.60 14.86
N ILE A 218 -4.92 -16.64 14.33
CA ILE A 218 -4.31 -15.55 15.10
C ILE A 218 -4.96 -14.24 14.64
N ARG A 219 -5.25 -13.36 15.59
CA ARG A 219 -5.71 -11.99 15.35
C ARG A 219 -4.62 -11.05 15.84
N GLY A 220 -4.19 -10.11 14.99
CA GLY A 220 -3.32 -9.02 15.37
C GLY A 220 -4.08 -7.70 15.41
N GLY A 221 -3.78 -6.86 16.39
CA GLY A 221 -4.39 -5.54 16.55
C GLY A 221 -3.98 -4.85 17.85
N ALA A 222 -4.81 -3.90 18.27
CA ALA A 222 -4.63 -3.14 19.50
C ALA A 222 -4.52 -4.06 20.74
N PRO A 223 -3.75 -3.67 21.78
CA PRO A 223 -2.97 -2.44 21.89
C PRO A 223 -1.69 -2.43 21.03
N TYR A 224 -1.23 -1.24 20.67
CA TYR A 224 0.02 -1.04 19.93
C TYR A 224 1.12 -0.60 20.90
N LEU A 225 2.21 -1.36 20.90
CA LEU A 225 3.36 -1.10 21.74
C LEU A 225 4.40 -0.29 20.97
N GLN A 226 5.00 0.69 21.62
CA GLN A 226 6.17 1.37 21.09
C GLN A 226 7.38 0.44 21.28
N ARG A 227 7.96 -0.01 20.17
CA ARG A 227 9.13 -0.89 20.18
C ARG A 227 10.41 -0.06 20.23
N GLU A 228 11.48 -0.71 20.67
CA GLU A 228 12.82 -0.15 20.58
C GLU A 228 13.19 0.16 19.12
N PRO A 229 14.05 1.17 18.89
CA PRO A 229 14.54 1.50 17.56
C PRO A 229 15.05 0.28 16.80
N TYR A 230 14.63 0.13 15.55
CA TYR A 230 15.02 -0.96 14.63
C TYR A 230 14.66 -2.38 15.08
N SER A 231 13.76 -2.54 16.06
CA SER A 231 13.22 -3.87 16.38
C SER A 231 12.51 -4.45 15.14
N PRO A 232 12.79 -5.72 14.77
CA PRO A 232 12.08 -6.40 13.68
C PRO A 232 10.66 -6.82 14.08
N LEU A 233 10.30 -6.68 15.35
CA LEU A 233 8.99 -7.05 15.88
C LEU A 233 7.91 -6.04 15.46
N PRO A 234 6.69 -6.50 15.13
CA PRO A 234 5.57 -5.59 14.89
C PRO A 234 5.14 -4.77 16.12
N ARG A 235 4.47 -3.63 15.88
CA ARG A 235 3.89 -2.77 16.94
C ARG A 235 2.68 -3.41 17.60
N HIS A 236 1.85 -4.10 16.82
CA HIS A 236 0.61 -4.67 17.33
C HIS A 236 0.86 -5.84 18.27
N THR A 237 -0.08 -6.04 19.19
CA THR A 237 -0.20 -7.30 19.94
C THR A 237 -0.96 -8.33 19.13
N ARG A 238 -0.75 -9.61 19.45
CA ARG A 238 -1.41 -10.74 18.78
C ARG A 238 -2.10 -11.63 19.79
N TYR A 239 -3.25 -12.16 19.39
CA TYR A 239 -4.18 -12.91 20.20
C TYR A 239 -4.59 -14.19 19.48
N ILE A 240 -4.98 -15.21 20.24
CA ILE A 240 -5.71 -16.36 19.70
C ILE A 240 -7.05 -15.84 19.18
N ALA A 241 -7.45 -16.15 17.94
CA ALA A 241 -8.72 -15.62 17.44
C ALA A 241 -9.91 -16.31 18.15
N GLY A 242 -10.77 -15.51 18.80
CA GLY A 242 -11.94 -15.99 19.54
C GLY A 242 -11.70 -16.24 21.03
N GLU A 243 -10.43 -16.30 21.45
CA GLU A 243 -10.02 -16.34 22.85
C GLU A 243 -9.18 -15.08 23.10
N ASP A 244 -9.53 -14.23 24.07
CA ASP A 244 -8.77 -12.99 24.34
C ASP A 244 -7.44 -13.26 25.08
N ILE A 245 -6.71 -14.30 24.66
CA ILE A 245 -5.44 -14.75 25.20
C ILE A 245 -4.32 -14.14 24.36
N GLU A 246 -3.54 -13.26 24.98
CA GLU A 246 -2.38 -12.62 24.37
C GLU A 246 -1.26 -13.63 24.15
N ILE A 247 -0.65 -13.56 22.96
CA ILE A 247 0.53 -14.34 22.61
C ILE A 247 1.72 -13.38 22.57
N PRO A 248 2.67 -13.47 23.51
CA PRO A 248 3.83 -12.59 23.51
C PRO A 248 4.69 -12.81 22.25
N TRP A 249 5.36 -11.76 21.82
CA TRP A 249 6.38 -11.84 20.78
C TRP A 249 7.64 -12.55 21.31
N PRO A 250 8.40 -13.23 20.46
CA PRO A 250 9.67 -13.82 20.87
C PRO A 250 10.65 -12.71 21.28
N GLU A 251 11.54 -13.04 22.22
CA GLU A 251 12.64 -12.15 22.61
C GLU A 251 13.63 -12.06 21.44
N VAL A 252 13.97 -10.84 21.04
CA VAL A 252 14.92 -10.56 19.97
C VAL A 252 16.11 -9.82 20.56
N ASP A 253 17.31 -10.26 20.21
CA ASP A 253 18.53 -9.57 20.58
C ASP A 253 18.57 -8.19 19.91
N ALA A 254 18.78 -7.14 20.71
CA ALA A 254 18.90 -5.80 20.18
C ALA A 254 20.10 -5.73 19.22
N PRO A 255 19.95 -5.15 18.02
CA PRO A 255 21.08 -4.99 17.11
C PRO A 255 22.18 -4.16 17.79
N THR A 256 23.41 -4.67 17.75
CA THR A 256 24.57 -3.94 18.27
C THR A 256 25.03 -2.92 17.24
N TYR A 257 25.01 -1.64 17.61
CA TYR A 257 25.52 -0.56 16.76
C TYR A 257 27.01 -0.34 16.99
N GLN A 258 27.73 -0.20 15.89
CA GLN A 258 29.11 0.29 15.90
C GLN A 258 29.08 1.72 15.39
N ALA A 259 29.61 2.66 16.18
CA ALA A 259 29.83 4.01 15.71
C ALA A 259 31.05 4.00 14.79
N PHE A 260 30.89 4.51 13.58
CA PHE A 260 31.99 4.68 12.64
C PHE A 260 32.61 6.07 12.81
N GLU A 261 33.88 6.22 12.38
CA GLU A 261 34.59 7.49 12.45
C GLU A 261 33.96 8.59 11.57
N SER A 262 33.21 8.19 10.53
CA SER A 262 32.44 9.10 9.69
C SER A 262 31.14 9.60 10.33
N ASP A 263 30.72 9.00 11.45
CA ASP A 263 29.47 9.37 12.10
C ASP A 263 29.65 10.63 12.93
N THR A 264 28.60 11.44 13.00
CA THR A 264 28.60 12.63 13.86
C THR A 264 28.48 12.22 15.32
N HIS A 265 29.27 12.87 16.18
CA HIS A 265 29.16 12.64 17.61
C HIS A 265 27.81 13.12 18.14
N ARG A 266 27.25 12.39 19.10
CA ARG A 266 25.96 12.72 19.72
C ARG A 266 25.91 14.15 20.25
N PHE A 267 27.01 14.64 20.81
CA PHE A 267 27.13 16.00 21.32
C PHE A 267 26.90 17.06 20.22
N ASP A 268 27.44 16.83 19.03
CA ASP A 268 27.31 17.76 17.91
C ASP A 268 25.90 17.72 17.31
N VAL A 269 25.26 16.54 17.29
CA VAL A 269 23.89 16.36 16.79
C VAL A 269 22.86 17.02 17.71
N GLU A 270 23.04 16.89 19.02
CA GLU A 270 22.12 17.45 20.03
C GLU A 270 22.38 18.95 20.29
N PHE A 271 23.44 19.52 19.72
CA PHE A 271 23.77 20.94 19.88
C PHE A 271 22.74 21.85 19.19
N GLN A 272 21.92 22.54 19.98
CA GLN A 272 20.93 23.49 19.49
C GLN A 272 21.59 24.80 19.03
N SER A 273 21.91 24.88 17.74
CA SER A 273 22.54 26.07 17.13
C SER A 273 21.55 27.11 16.60
N PHE A 274 20.33 26.70 16.24
CA PHE A 274 19.35 27.59 15.61
C PHE A 274 18.57 28.42 16.64
N MET A 275 18.68 29.74 16.52
CA MET A 275 17.87 30.71 17.28
C MET A 275 16.90 31.42 16.33
N PRO A 276 15.58 31.23 16.48
CA PRO A 276 14.61 31.86 15.60
C PRO A 276 14.56 33.37 15.82
N SER A 277 14.63 34.14 14.74
CA SER A 277 14.50 35.60 14.72
C SER A 277 13.26 36.02 13.91
N LEU A 278 12.67 37.17 14.26
CA LEU A 278 11.52 37.74 13.55
C LEU A 278 11.93 38.68 12.41
N TYR A 279 13.05 39.40 12.59
CA TYR A 279 13.52 40.44 11.68
C TYR A 279 14.44 39.89 10.59
N ASP A 280 15.23 38.87 10.92
CA ASP A 280 16.16 38.25 9.99
C ASP A 280 15.58 36.93 9.50
N PRO A 281 15.61 36.65 8.18
CA PRO A 281 15.26 35.33 7.69
C PRO A 281 16.25 34.28 8.23
N PRO A 282 15.80 33.03 8.43
CA PRO A 282 16.66 31.96 8.94
C PRO A 282 17.80 31.59 7.98
N LEU A 283 17.69 31.96 6.70
CA LEU A 283 18.71 31.77 5.68
C LEU A 283 19.32 33.13 5.30
N PRO A 284 20.65 33.19 5.10
CA PRO A 284 21.38 34.46 4.96
C PRO A 284 21.08 35.21 3.66
N ARG A 285 20.56 34.53 2.63
CA ARG A 285 20.20 35.15 1.35
C ARG A 285 18.80 34.70 0.95
N SER A 286 17.96 35.67 0.54
CA SER A 286 16.62 35.39 0.03
C SER A 286 16.63 34.54 -1.25
N GLU A 287 17.70 34.63 -2.05
CA GLU A 287 17.88 33.86 -3.29
C GLU A 287 18.00 32.35 -3.06
N ILE A 288 18.41 31.92 -1.87
CA ILE A 288 18.48 30.48 -1.51
C ILE A 288 17.08 29.86 -1.56
N LEU A 289 16.02 30.64 -1.33
CA LEU A 289 14.65 30.14 -1.46
C LEU A 289 14.31 29.74 -2.90
N ASP A 290 14.91 30.40 -3.90
CA ASP A 290 14.72 30.06 -5.31
C ASP A 290 15.46 28.75 -5.70
N GLU A 291 16.48 28.35 -4.95
CA GLU A 291 17.18 27.06 -5.11
C GLU A 291 16.47 25.94 -4.36
N LEU A 292 15.98 26.21 -3.15
CA LEU A 292 15.24 25.24 -2.34
C LEU A 292 13.84 24.97 -2.89
N ARG A 293 13.27 25.91 -3.66
CA ARG A 293 11.94 25.79 -4.25
C ARG A 293 11.97 26.11 -5.74
N ASP A 294 11.59 25.12 -6.54
CA ASP A 294 11.31 25.31 -7.97
C ASP A 294 9.98 26.06 -8.22
N ASP A 295 9.37 26.65 -7.19
CA ASP A 295 7.98 27.13 -7.23
C ASP A 295 7.83 28.58 -7.70
N LYS A 296 8.90 29.38 -7.75
CA LYS A 296 8.87 30.82 -8.09
C LYS A 296 8.04 31.12 -9.34
N TYR A 297 8.22 30.30 -10.38
CA TYR A 297 7.52 30.38 -11.66
C TYR A 297 6.64 29.15 -11.94
N ALA A 298 6.43 28.28 -10.95
CA ALA A 298 5.58 27.11 -11.10
C ALA A 298 4.11 27.54 -11.27
N ARG A 299 3.38 26.75 -12.07
CA ARG A 299 1.98 27.03 -12.41
C ARG A 299 1.02 26.77 -11.26
N ASP A 300 1.46 26.03 -10.27
CA ASP A 300 0.72 25.57 -9.09
C ASP A 300 1.22 26.20 -7.79
N ARG A 301 2.03 27.27 -7.87
CA ARG A 301 2.48 28.08 -6.73
C ARG A 301 1.27 28.57 -5.92
N GLU A 302 1.23 28.25 -4.63
CA GLU A 302 0.11 28.62 -3.75
C GLU A 302 0.32 29.99 -3.10
N TRP A 303 1.57 30.36 -2.78
CA TRP A 303 1.90 31.55 -2.00
C TRP A 303 2.46 32.64 -2.92
N HIS A 304 1.73 33.73 -3.10
CA HIS A 304 2.10 34.83 -3.98
C HIS A 304 2.35 36.12 -3.21
N ASP A 305 3.20 36.97 -3.77
CA ASP A 305 3.45 38.31 -3.23
C ASP A 305 2.21 39.20 -3.44
N ASP A 306 1.97 40.12 -2.50
CA ASP A 306 0.80 41.01 -2.52
C ASP A 306 0.73 41.86 -3.81
N GLU A 307 1.88 42.27 -4.34
CA GLU A 307 1.96 43.01 -5.60
C GLU A 307 1.45 42.18 -6.78
N TYR A 308 1.85 40.90 -6.85
CA TYR A 308 1.39 39.99 -7.90
C TYR A 308 -0.12 39.79 -7.82
N VAL A 309 -0.64 39.58 -6.61
CA VAL A 309 -2.08 39.44 -6.36
C VAL A 309 -2.83 40.69 -6.81
N ARG A 310 -2.35 41.87 -6.43
CA ARG A 310 -2.94 43.16 -6.82
C ARG A 310 -2.95 43.35 -8.34
N MET A 311 -1.83 43.05 -9.00
CA MET A 311 -1.73 43.13 -10.46
C MET A 311 -2.72 42.19 -11.16
N LYS A 312 -2.87 40.95 -10.66
CA LYS A 312 -3.85 40.00 -11.21
C LYS A 312 -5.30 40.40 -10.99
N VAL A 313 -5.63 41.01 -9.85
CA VAL A 313 -6.98 41.56 -9.63
C VAL A 313 -7.28 42.69 -10.61
N LEU A 314 -6.31 43.57 -10.87
CA LEU A 314 -6.46 44.65 -11.85
C LEU A 314 -6.59 44.13 -13.28
N GLU A 315 -5.80 43.11 -13.67
CA GLU A 315 -5.94 42.44 -14.97
C GLU A 315 -7.34 41.82 -15.14
N ASP A 316 -7.84 41.11 -14.12
CA ASP A 316 -9.18 40.50 -14.12
C ASP A 316 -10.28 41.58 -14.27
N ALA A 317 -10.17 42.69 -13.52
CA ALA A 317 -11.11 43.82 -13.61
C ALA A 317 -11.07 44.51 -14.99
N ARG A 318 -9.87 44.71 -15.55
CA ARG A 318 -9.66 45.28 -16.88
C ARG A 318 -10.26 44.38 -17.97
N ALA A 319 -10.05 43.06 -17.87
CA ALA A 319 -10.63 42.10 -18.80
C ALA A 319 -12.16 42.10 -18.74
N ALA A 320 -12.75 42.14 -17.54
CA ALA A 320 -14.20 42.26 -17.36
C ALA A 320 -14.74 43.57 -17.98
N TRP A 321 -14.04 44.69 -17.78
CA TRP A 321 -14.38 45.97 -18.37
C TRP A 321 -14.37 45.93 -19.91
N TYR A 322 -13.35 45.32 -20.52
CA TYR A 322 -13.32 45.14 -21.98
C TYR A 322 -14.42 44.21 -22.50
N GLN A 323 -14.75 43.14 -21.78
CA GLN A 323 -15.84 42.22 -22.17
C GLN A 323 -17.22 42.88 -22.14
N GLN A 324 -17.43 43.83 -21.23
CA GLN A 324 -18.66 44.63 -21.17
C GLN A 324 -18.78 45.58 -22.37
N ARG A 325 -17.65 46.01 -22.93
CA ARG A 325 -17.60 46.91 -24.08
C ARG A 325 -17.81 46.16 -25.39
N LYS A 326 -19.01 45.63 -25.56
CA LYS A 326 -19.48 45.13 -26.86
C LYS A 326 -20.00 46.32 -27.66
N LEU A 327 -19.62 46.42 -28.93
CA LEU A 327 -20.27 47.35 -29.87
C LEU A 327 -21.69 46.83 -30.10
N GLN A 328 -22.66 47.43 -29.41
CA GLN A 328 -24.07 47.07 -29.56
C GLN A 328 -24.63 47.76 -30.80
N SER A 329 -25.33 46.99 -31.63
CA SER A 329 -26.14 47.55 -32.70
C SER A 329 -27.34 48.32 -32.13
N PRO A 330 -27.91 49.28 -32.88
CA PRO A 330 -29.09 50.03 -32.43
C PRO A 330 -30.29 49.16 -32.05
N LEU A 331 -30.46 47.99 -32.69
CA LEU A 331 -31.52 47.03 -32.38
C LEU A 331 -31.29 46.33 -31.02
N GLU A 332 -30.05 45.98 -30.71
CA GLU A 332 -29.68 45.35 -29.44
C GLU A 332 -29.84 46.33 -28.26
N GLN A 333 -29.49 47.61 -28.44
CA GLN A 333 -29.71 48.64 -27.43
C GLN A 333 -31.20 48.80 -27.07
N LEU A 334 -32.06 48.74 -28.09
CA LEU A 334 -33.51 48.83 -27.92
C LEU A 334 -34.06 47.58 -27.21
N ALA A 335 -33.52 46.40 -27.51
CA ALA A 335 -33.87 45.15 -26.84
C ALA A 335 -33.46 45.16 -25.35
N GLU A 336 -32.24 45.60 -25.03
CA GLU A 336 -31.78 45.74 -23.64
C GLU A 336 -32.60 46.78 -22.87
N HIS A 337 -32.96 47.90 -23.50
CA HIS A 337 -33.82 48.91 -22.89
C HIS A 337 -35.22 48.36 -22.58
N LYS A 338 -35.80 47.56 -23.49
CA LYS A 338 -37.08 46.87 -23.26
C LYS A 338 -36.97 45.85 -22.14
N LEU A 339 -35.88 45.09 -22.07
CA LEU A 339 -35.63 44.13 -20.98
C LEU A 339 -35.52 44.84 -19.63
N LYS A 340 -34.73 45.92 -19.53
CA LYS A 340 -34.62 46.73 -18.30
C LYS A 340 -35.95 47.32 -17.86
N LEU A 341 -36.77 47.79 -18.80
CA LEU A 341 -38.12 48.25 -18.49
C LEU A 341 -39.02 47.11 -18.02
N ALA A 342 -38.92 45.93 -18.62
CA ALA A 342 -39.65 44.75 -18.20
C ALA A 342 -39.22 44.28 -16.81
N GLU A 343 -37.92 44.30 -16.50
CA GLU A 343 -37.36 43.99 -15.17
C GLU A 343 -37.86 44.98 -14.12
N LYS A 344 -37.78 46.28 -14.39
CA LYS A 344 -38.32 47.32 -13.50
C LYS A 344 -39.81 47.15 -13.25
N ARG A 345 -40.60 46.91 -14.31
CA ARG A 345 -42.02 46.61 -14.18
C ARG A 345 -42.27 45.33 -13.38
N ALA A 346 -41.47 44.29 -13.59
CA ALA A 346 -41.58 43.04 -12.84
C ALA A 346 -41.21 43.22 -11.36
N GLU A 347 -40.20 44.03 -11.04
CA GLU A 347 -39.82 44.40 -9.68
C GLU A 347 -40.87 45.28 -9.02
N GLU A 348 -41.45 46.24 -9.74
CA GLU A 348 -42.56 47.07 -9.28
C GLU A 348 -43.81 46.23 -9.00
N ILE A 349 -44.15 45.28 -9.87
CA ILE A 349 -45.25 44.33 -9.66
C ILE A 349 -44.95 43.43 -8.45
N LYS A 350 -43.70 42.95 -8.30
CA LYS A 350 -43.28 42.17 -7.12
C LYS A 350 -43.36 42.98 -5.82
N LYS A 351 -42.98 44.25 -5.85
CA LYS A 351 -42.99 45.17 -4.69
C LYS A 351 -44.40 45.65 -4.34
N ARG A 352 -45.22 45.96 -5.35
CA ARG A 352 -46.63 46.35 -5.18
C ARG A 352 -47.45 45.18 -4.64
N GLY A 353 -47.00 43.94 -4.88
CA GLY A 353 -47.78 42.76 -4.54
C GLY A 353 -49.04 42.68 -5.40
N LEU A 354 -49.73 41.56 -5.30
CA LEU A 354 -51.06 41.42 -5.91
C LEU A 354 -52.08 42.08 -4.99
N ASP A 355 -52.97 42.93 -5.54
CA ASP A 355 -54.07 43.55 -4.78
C ASP A 355 -54.93 42.47 -4.12
N GLU A 356 -55.45 42.71 -2.91
CA GLU A 356 -56.19 41.71 -2.13
C GLU A 356 -57.42 41.13 -2.87
N GLU A 357 -58.07 41.93 -3.71
CA GLU A 357 -59.14 41.50 -4.60
C GLU A 357 -58.65 40.51 -5.65
N THR A 358 -57.46 40.74 -6.22
CA THR A 358 -56.85 39.81 -7.19
C THR A 358 -56.40 38.51 -6.53
N LEU A 359 -55.92 38.56 -5.28
CA LEU A 359 -55.63 37.36 -4.49
C LEU A 359 -56.91 36.56 -4.18
N ARG A 360 -58.02 37.23 -3.85
CA ARG A 360 -59.33 36.59 -3.68
C ARG A 360 -59.84 35.94 -4.97
N ILE A 361 -59.74 36.64 -6.11
CA ILE A 361 -60.12 36.09 -7.42
C ILE A 361 -59.22 34.90 -7.80
N ILE A 362 -57.92 34.95 -7.50
CA ILE A 362 -56.99 33.83 -7.71
C ILE A 362 -57.36 32.64 -6.82
N MET A 363 -57.72 32.87 -5.55
CA MET A 363 -58.20 31.80 -4.65
C MET A 363 -59.53 31.20 -5.13
N GLU A 364 -60.48 32.03 -5.55
CA GLU A 364 -61.80 31.61 -6.05
C GLU A 364 -61.70 30.88 -7.40
N THR A 365 -60.79 31.30 -8.29
CA THR A 365 -60.47 30.58 -9.53
C THR A 365 -59.66 29.31 -9.31
N ALA A 366 -58.84 29.24 -8.25
CA ALA A 366 -58.18 28.00 -7.84
C ALA A 366 -59.15 27.00 -7.21
N GLN A 367 -60.17 27.47 -6.49
CA GLN A 367 -61.23 26.64 -5.91
C GLN A 367 -62.25 26.15 -6.96
N SER A 368 -62.56 26.96 -7.98
CA SER A 368 -63.47 26.58 -9.08
C SER A 368 -62.80 25.72 -10.16
N LYS A 369 -61.46 25.68 -10.23
CA LYS A 369 -60.74 24.70 -11.05
C LYS A 369 -60.79 23.32 -10.40
N ALA A 370 -61.63 22.45 -10.96
CA ALA A 370 -61.62 21.02 -10.67
C ALA A 370 -60.19 20.44 -10.75
N PRO A 371 -59.79 19.52 -9.84
CA PRO A 371 -58.46 18.95 -9.83
C PRO A 371 -58.17 18.25 -11.17
N ARG A 372 -57.15 18.72 -11.88
CA ARG A 372 -56.62 18.02 -13.06
C ARG A 372 -56.18 16.63 -12.60
N ARG A 373 -56.87 15.58 -13.07
CA ARG A 373 -56.44 14.18 -12.94
C ARG A 373 -54.96 14.09 -13.33
N GLN A 374 -54.11 13.73 -12.37
CA GLN A 374 -52.72 13.41 -12.63
C GLN A 374 -52.70 12.20 -13.56
N LYS A 375 -52.16 12.36 -14.78
CA LYS A 375 -51.81 11.20 -15.60
C LYS A 375 -50.67 10.47 -14.87
N PRO A 376 -50.75 9.14 -14.66
CA PRO A 376 -49.64 8.41 -14.08
C PRO A 376 -48.45 8.52 -15.02
N LEU A 377 -47.27 8.86 -14.48
CA LEU A 377 -46.01 8.80 -15.21
C LEU A 377 -45.83 7.37 -15.73
N ALA A 378 -45.75 7.22 -17.04
CA ALA A 378 -45.34 5.96 -17.66
C ALA A 378 -43.91 5.63 -17.21
N ALA A 379 -43.73 4.36 -16.84
CA ALA A 379 -42.48 3.73 -16.45
C ALA A 379 -41.44 3.68 -17.58
#